data_AF-A0A2K2D008-F1
#
_entry.id   AF-A0A2K2D008-F1
#
_cell.length_a   1.000
_cell.length_b   1.000
_cell.length_c   1.000
_cell.angle_alpha   90.00
_cell.angle_beta   90.00
_cell.angle_gamma   90.00
#
_symmetry.space_group_name_H-M   'P 1'
#
loop_
_entity.id
_entity.type
_entity.pdbx_description
1 polymer ?
#
loop_
_entity_poly.entity_id
_entity_poly.type
_entity_poly.pdbx_seq_one_letter_code
_entity_poly.pdbx_strand_id
1 'polypeptide(L)'
;MIIGNGESTFFWEDRWLDGRAISELAPNLTLLVPKCIRKKRTVREALVDRRWIRDIQGSLDPLALWQYIQIWGRIRTVQFSDAADTLCW
;
A
#
# COMPACT_ATOMS: atom_id res chain seq x y z
N MET A 1 -9.47 -6.60 8.09
CA MET A 1 -8.60 -5.83 9.02
C MET A 1 -9.15 -4.41 9.09
N ILE A 2 -9.24 -3.82 10.28
CA ILE A 2 -9.71 -2.43 10.44
C ILE A 2 -8.47 -1.55 10.62
N ILE A 3 -8.35 -0.53 9.78
CA ILE A 3 -7.32 0.50 9.86
C ILE A 3 -8.00 1.78 10.31
N GLY A 4 -7.27 2.70 10.94
CA GLY A 4 -7.78 4.05 11.18
C GLY A 4 -8.08 4.80 9.88
N ASN A 5 -8.17 6.12 9.94
CA ASN A 5 -8.54 6.96 8.81
C ASN A 5 -7.57 6.89 7.61
N GLY A 6 -6.37 6.33 7.78
CA GLY A 6 -5.37 6.07 6.75
C GLY A 6 -4.69 7.32 6.20
N GLU A 7 -4.83 8.47 6.87
CA GLU A 7 -4.33 9.78 6.43
C GLU A 7 -2.89 10.04 6.88
N SER A 8 -2.45 9.39 7.96
CA SER A 8 -1.10 9.58 8.52
C SER A 8 -0.15 8.43 8.17
N THR A 9 -0.69 7.35 7.60
CA THR A 9 0.04 6.12 7.32
C THR A 9 0.43 6.04 5.84
N PHE A 10 1.70 5.79 5.54
CA PHE A 10 2.19 5.65 4.18
C PHE A 10 1.89 4.28 3.59
N PHE A 11 1.30 4.27 2.40
CA PHE A 11 0.85 3.05 1.73
C PHE A 11 2.00 2.09 1.40
N TRP A 12 3.16 2.60 0.95
CA TRP A 12 4.24 1.74 0.45
C TRP A 12 5.25 1.33 1.51
N GLU A 13 5.54 2.21 2.47
CA GLU A 13 6.69 2.08 3.38
C GLU A 13 6.26 1.72 4.82
N ASP A 14 5.03 2.03 5.26
CA ASP A 14 4.60 1.76 6.64
C ASP A 14 3.96 0.38 6.81
N ARG A 15 4.01 -0.13 8.04
CA ARG A 15 3.57 -1.49 8.43
C ARG A 15 2.08 -1.62 8.68
N TRP A 16 1.28 -1.20 7.72
CA TRP A 16 -0.17 -1.15 7.89
C TRP A 16 -0.90 -2.38 7.36
N LEU A 17 -0.29 -3.17 6.47
CA LEU A 17 -0.92 -4.32 5.83
C LEU A 17 -0.48 -5.61 6.53
N ASP A 18 -1.35 -6.19 7.34
CA ASP A 18 -1.03 -7.37 8.18
C ASP A 18 0.19 -7.15 9.09
N GLY A 19 0.39 -5.92 9.58
CA GLY A 19 1.56 -5.54 10.39
C GLY A 19 2.88 -5.49 9.61
N ARG A 20 2.84 -5.49 8.28
CA ARG A 20 3.99 -5.43 7.38
C ARG A 20 3.86 -4.32 6.37
N ALA A 21 5.01 -3.84 5.90
CA ALA A 21 5.03 -2.84 4.83
C ALA A 21 4.83 -3.52 3.47
N ILE A 22 4.22 -2.80 2.53
CA ILE A 22 4.10 -3.32 1.16
C ILE A 22 5.50 -3.49 0.54
N SER A 23 6.46 -2.64 0.89
CA SER A 23 7.87 -2.78 0.51
C SER A 23 8.49 -4.10 0.99
N GLU A 24 8.09 -4.60 2.16
CA GLU A 24 8.54 -5.90 2.71
C GLU A 24 7.82 -7.08 2.03
N LEU A 25 6.52 -6.95 1.74
CA LEU A 25 5.70 -8.00 1.14
C LEU A 25 5.92 -8.15 -0.38
N ALA A 26 6.18 -7.04 -1.05
CA ALA A 26 6.19 -6.90 -2.50
C ALA A 26 7.36 -6.01 -2.98
N PRO A 27 8.62 -6.42 -2.76
CA PRO A 27 9.79 -5.59 -3.08
C PRO A 27 9.91 -5.28 -4.57
N ASN A 28 9.63 -6.25 -5.46
CA ASN A 28 9.76 -6.05 -6.92
C ASN A 28 8.70 -5.10 -7.45
N LEU A 29 7.48 -5.18 -6.93
CA LEU A 29 6.42 -4.21 -7.21
C LEU A 29 6.81 -2.81 -6.72
N THR A 30 7.39 -2.72 -5.52
CA THR A 30 7.76 -1.45 -4.89
C THR A 30 8.94 -0.76 -5.59
N LEU A 31 9.79 -1.53 -6.28
CA LEU A 31 10.86 -0.99 -7.14
C LEU A 31 10.30 -0.24 -8.37
N LEU A 32 9.12 -0.63 -8.86
CA LEU A 32 8.43 0.05 -9.96
C LEU A 32 7.78 1.37 -9.52
N VAL A 33 7.75 1.67 -8.22
CA VAL A 33 7.15 2.90 -7.69
C VAL A 33 8.24 3.92 -7.37
N PRO A 34 8.17 5.14 -7.92
CA PRO A 34 9.10 6.22 -7.61
C PRO A 34 9.18 6.51 -6.11
N LYS A 35 10.41 6.67 -5.59
CA LYS A 35 10.68 6.98 -4.17
C LYS A 35 9.87 8.16 -3.63
N CYS A 36 9.63 9.19 -4.45
CA CYS A 36 8.85 10.36 -4.06
C CYS A 36 7.38 10.02 -3.80
N ILE A 37 6.80 9.07 -4.55
CA ILE A 37 5.44 8.60 -4.35
C ILE A 37 5.37 7.70 -3.13
N ARG A 38 6.35 6.80 -2.95
CA ARG A 38 6.39 5.89 -1.78
C ARG A 38 6.37 6.62 -0.43
N LYS A 39 7.06 7.77 -0.36
CA LYS A 39 7.17 8.60 0.85
C LYS A 39 6.03 9.62 1.06
N LYS A 40 5.06 9.70 0.15
CA LYS A 40 3.97 10.69 0.21
C LYS A 40 2.60 10.05 0.17
N ARG A 41 2.45 8.94 -0.55
CA ARG A 41 1.16 8.31 -0.75
C ARG A 41 0.66 7.71 0.56
N THR A 42 -0.47 8.22 1.04
CA THR A 42 -1.13 7.69 2.24
C THR A 42 -2.02 6.49 1.89
N VAL A 43 -2.36 5.67 2.89
CA VAL A 43 -3.26 4.51 2.71
C VAL A 43 -4.62 4.97 2.19
N ARG A 44 -5.17 6.05 2.73
CA ARG A 44 -6.45 6.62 2.29
C ARG A 44 -6.41 7.02 0.82
N GLU A 45 -5.43 7.82 0.43
CA GLU A 45 -5.28 8.27 -0.96
C GLU A 45 -5.08 7.11 -1.93
N ALA A 46 -4.31 6.11 -1.51
CA ALA A 46 -4.04 4.93 -2.31
C ALA A 46 -5.30 4.11 -2.58
N LEU A 47 -6.16 3.92 -1.56
CA LEU A 47 -7.30 3.02 -1.63
C LEU A 47 -8.57 3.67 -2.19
N VAL A 48 -8.89 4.91 -1.82
CA VAL A 48 -10.15 5.60 -2.20
C VAL A 48 -10.35 5.61 -3.72
N ASP A 49 -9.28 5.84 -4.49
CA ASP A 49 -9.32 5.94 -5.95
C ASP A 49 -8.53 4.82 -6.65
N ARG A 50 -8.09 3.79 -5.90
CA ARG A 50 -7.11 2.80 -6.36
C ARG A 50 -5.86 3.44 -6.98
N ARG A 51 -5.47 4.64 -6.51
CA ARG A 51 -4.34 5.40 -7.08
C ARG A 51 -3.03 4.65 -6.93
N TRP A 52 -2.91 3.72 -5.99
CA TRP A 52 -1.71 2.90 -5.87
C TRP A 52 -1.39 2.10 -7.14
N ILE A 53 -2.38 1.73 -7.95
CA ILE A 53 -2.14 1.08 -9.25
C ILE A 53 -1.42 2.05 -10.19
N ARG A 54 -1.82 3.33 -10.17
CA ARG A 54 -1.25 4.39 -11.01
C ARG A 54 0.16 4.80 -10.57
N ASP A 55 0.56 4.43 -9.36
CA ASP A 55 1.90 4.72 -8.84
C ASP A 55 2.95 3.77 -9.43
N ILE A 56 2.53 2.61 -9.94
CA ILE A 56 3.40 1.61 -10.55
C ILE A 56 3.81 2.15 -11.93
N GLN A 57 5.11 2.32 -12.12
CA GLN A 57 5.70 2.82 -13.36
C GLN A 57 6.60 1.77 -14.00
N GLY A 58 6.58 1.69 -15.33
CA GLY A 58 7.37 0.73 -16.09
C GLY A 58 6.65 -0.60 -16.30
N SER A 59 7.42 -1.60 -16.72
CA SER A 59 6.90 -2.91 -17.10
C SER A 59 6.72 -3.81 -15.89
N LEU A 60 5.57 -4.47 -15.80
CA LEU A 60 5.30 -5.50 -14.79
C LEU A 60 5.91 -6.83 -15.23
N ASP A 61 7.08 -7.16 -14.71
CA ASP A 61 7.64 -8.51 -14.83
C ASP A 61 6.77 -9.54 -14.08
N PRO A 62 6.82 -10.83 -14.44
CA PRO A 62 5.96 -11.86 -13.86
C PRO A 62 5.97 -11.91 -12.32
N LEU A 63 7.13 -11.65 -11.71
CA LEU A 63 7.27 -11.61 -10.24
C LEU A 63 6.59 -10.38 -9.63
N ALA A 64 6.72 -9.21 -10.26
CA ALA A 64 6.02 -8.00 -9.84
C ALA A 64 4.50 -8.12 -10.05
N LEU A 65 4.08 -8.78 -11.14
CA LEU A 65 2.67 -9.10 -11.39
C LEU A 65 2.09 -10.02 -10.32
N TRP A 66 2.81 -11.07 -9.94
CA TRP A 66 2.37 -11.95 -8.85
C TRP A 66 2.24 -11.19 -7.53
N GLN A 67 3.23 -10.34 -7.21
CA GLN A 67 3.17 -9.47 -6.02
C GLN A 67 2.00 -8.49 -6.07
N TYR A 68 1.70 -7.91 -7.24
CA TYR A 68 0.52 -7.07 -7.44
C TYR A 68 -0.77 -7.82 -7.08
N ILE A 69 -0.96 -9.05 -7.58
CA ILE A 69 -2.15 -9.86 -7.29
C ILE A 69 -2.25 -10.17 -5.78
N GLN A 70 -1.13 -10.48 -5.13
CA GLN A 70 -1.07 -10.72 -3.69
C GLN A 70 -1.53 -9.50 -2.90
N ILE A 71 -0.99 -8.31 -3.21
CA ILE A 71 -1.34 -7.06 -2.54
C ILE A 71 -2.79 -6.69 -2.82
N TRP A 72 -3.26 -6.83 -4.06
CA TRP A 72 -4.65 -6.60 -4.44
C TRP A 72 -5.64 -7.46 -3.63
N GLY A 73 -5.33 -8.75 -3.46
CA GLY A 73 -6.15 -9.66 -2.66
C GLY A 73 -6.31 -9.23 -1.20
N ARG A 74 -5.21 -8.77 -0.60
CA ARG A 74 -5.19 -8.32 0.81
C ARG A 74 -5.88 -6.98 1.00
N ILE A 75 -5.63 -6.01 0.11
CA ILE A 75 -6.25 -4.69 0.18
C ILE A 75 -7.77 -4.76 0.15
N ARG A 76 -8.35 -5.73 -0.59
CA ARG A 76 -9.81 -5.89 -0.67
C ARG A 76 -10.46 -6.28 0.66
N THR A 77 -9.70 -6.79 1.62
CA THR A 77 -10.21 -7.17 2.94
C THR A 77 -9.97 -6.10 4.01
N VAL A 78 -9.35 -4.99 3.62
CA VAL A 78 -9.10 -3.82 4.47
C VAL A 78 -10.36 -2.98 4.52
N GLN A 79 -10.78 -2.61 5.74
CA GLN A 79 -11.85 -1.67 6.00
C GLN A 79 -11.28 -0.46 6.73
N PHE A 80 -11.75 0.73 6.36
CA PHE A 80 -11.43 1.96 7.06
C PHE A 80 -12.36 2.16 8.25
N SER A 81 -11.80 2.66 9.35
CA SER A 81 -12.53 3.20 10.49
C SER A 81 -12.50 4.73 10.45
N ASP A 82 -13.53 5.37 11.01
CA ASP A 82 -13.55 6.82 11.26
C ASP A 82 -12.60 7.25 12.39
N ALA A 83 -12.04 6.30 13.14
CA ALA A 83 -11.04 6.60 14.16
C ALA A 83 -9.71 7.04 13.54
N ALA A 84 -9.03 8.01 14.16
CA ALA A 84 -7.70 8.43 13.74
C ALA A 84 -6.71 7.26 13.75
N ASP A 85 -5.75 7.28 12.82
CA ASP A 85 -4.68 6.28 12.71
C ASP A 85 -3.97 6.06 14.05
N THR A 86 -4.26 4.94 14.70
CA THR A 86 -3.52 4.50 15.89
C THR A 86 -2.34 3.67 15.40
N LEU A 87 -1.27 4.36 14.99
CA LEU A 87 0.00 3.71 14.64
C LEU A 87 0.66 3.18 15.92
N CYS A 88 0.42 1.91 16.25
CA CYS A 88 1.30 1.19 17.17
C CYS A 88 2.60 0.87 16.42
N TRP A 89 3.66 1.59 16.77
CA TRP A 89 5.03 1.39 16.30
C TRP A 89 5.57 0.01 16.68
#